data_AF-A0A4U3LJT3-F1
#
_entry.id   AF-A0A4U3LJT3-F1
#
_cell.length_a   1.000
_cell.length_b   1.000
_cell.length_c   1.000
_cell.angle_alpha   90.00
_cell.angle_beta   90.00
_cell.angle_gamma   90.00
#
_symmetry.space_group_name_H-M   'P 1'
#
loop_
_entity.id
_entity.type
_entity.pdbx_description
1 polymer ?
#
loop_
_entity_poly.entity_id
_entity_poly.type
_entity_poly.pdbx_seq_one_letter_code
_entity_poly.pdbx_strand_id
1 'polypeptide(L)'
;MGRVGSGELKSTNGTVVWDGIGILRLRYDGTQAGLDALTSSLRTRLGERILPVEALNAVEVSEAGLKLILRDGADPLQSVTGGQVVMDLYDFPEVDPALAEQIARDIRSTLVRRDVPATTSARWLLAPPVAPDRLTGRDATLSVANGRLTFDYKRSAGRRKKALGAQWSVPLVDIIDVEWSPTPGRFGARGFLRIATAGTPDERPKPKHDPAAMLIEAGADVDALFFAARLLTRIRP
;
A
#
# COMPACT_ATOMS: atom_id res chain seq x y z
N MET A 1 -6.79 -28.13 26.26
CA MET A 1 -5.91 -27.35 25.38
C MET A 1 -6.19 -27.76 23.95
N GLY A 2 -6.97 -26.94 23.21
CA GLY A 2 -7.28 -27.21 21.82
C GLY A 2 -6.04 -27.03 20.95
N ARG A 3 -5.79 -28.01 20.08
CA ARG A 3 -4.69 -27.98 19.11
C ARG A 3 -4.86 -26.75 18.24
N VAL A 4 -3.88 -25.86 18.29
CA VAL A 4 -3.85 -24.67 17.46
C VAL A 4 -3.62 -25.13 16.01
N GLY A 5 -4.61 -24.94 15.14
CA GLY A 5 -4.55 -25.42 13.76
C GLY A 5 -3.71 -24.48 12.90
N SER A 6 -2.47 -24.84 12.59
CA SER A 6 -1.79 -24.26 11.43
C SER A 6 -2.53 -24.68 10.16
N GLY A 7 -2.68 -23.78 9.19
CA GLY A 7 -3.43 -24.05 7.96
C GLY A 7 -2.88 -23.28 6.76
N GLU A 8 -3.00 -23.87 5.57
CA GLU A 8 -2.64 -23.25 4.29
C GLU A 8 -3.89 -23.17 3.41
N LEU A 9 -4.34 -21.95 3.12
CA LEU A 9 -5.49 -21.67 2.27
C LEU A 9 -5.01 -21.16 0.92
N LYS A 10 -5.33 -21.89 -0.14
CA LYS A 10 -5.02 -21.50 -1.52
C LYS A 10 -6.21 -20.79 -2.13
N SER A 11 -5.94 -19.68 -2.81
CA SER A 11 -6.88 -18.84 -3.53
C SER A 11 -6.31 -18.50 -4.90
N THR A 12 -7.17 -18.10 -5.82
CA THR A 12 -6.76 -17.44 -7.06
C THR A 12 -5.88 -16.22 -6.81
N ASN A 13 -6.13 -15.44 -5.76
CA ASN A 13 -5.35 -14.24 -5.46
C ASN A 13 -4.03 -14.49 -4.71
N GLY A 14 -3.74 -15.73 -4.33
CA GLY A 14 -2.55 -16.11 -3.59
C GLY A 14 -2.81 -17.15 -2.51
N THR A 15 -1.84 -17.35 -1.62
CA THR A 15 -1.93 -18.33 -0.53
C THR A 15 -1.81 -17.64 0.83
N VAL A 16 -2.71 -18.00 1.75
CA VAL A 16 -2.67 -17.58 3.16
C VAL A 16 -2.20 -18.74 4.02
N VAL A 17 -1.06 -18.58 4.68
CA VAL A 17 -0.55 -19.57 5.65
C VAL A 17 -0.74 -19.00 7.05
N TRP A 18 -1.58 -19.64 7.85
CA TRP A 18 -1.76 -19.35 9.27
C TRP A 18 -0.85 -20.26 10.09
N ASP A 19 0.00 -19.68 10.95
CA ASP A 19 0.90 -20.46 11.82
C ASP A 19 0.22 -21.02 13.07
N GLY A 20 -1.04 -20.66 13.29
CA GLY A 20 -1.80 -21.02 14.49
C GLY A 20 -1.68 -20.00 15.62
N ILE A 21 -0.55 -19.33 15.75
CA ILE A 21 -0.15 -18.66 16.98
C ILE A 21 -0.42 -17.16 16.89
N GLY A 22 -0.14 -16.55 15.74
CA GLY A 22 -0.25 -15.09 15.59
C GLY A 22 0.30 -14.52 14.28
N ILE A 23 0.83 -15.34 13.36
CA ILE A 23 1.42 -14.85 12.12
C ILE A 23 0.71 -15.47 10.92
N LEU A 24 0.29 -14.59 10.01
CA LEU A 24 -0.15 -14.93 8.67
C LEU A 24 1.00 -14.67 7.69
N ARG A 25 1.28 -15.62 6.80
CA ARG A 25 2.14 -15.40 5.63
C ARG A 25 1.25 -15.36 4.39
N LEU A 26 1.24 -14.22 3.72
CA LEU A 26 0.48 -14.00 2.49
C LEU A 26 1.46 -14.12 1.32
N ARG A 27 1.24 -15.07 0.43
CA ARG A 27 2.04 -15.27 -0.79
C ARG A 27 1.20 -14.89 -1.97
N TYR A 28 1.63 -13.90 -2.74
CA TYR A 28 0.91 -13.42 -3.90
C TYR A 28 1.42 -14.09 -5.16
N ASP A 29 0.49 -14.65 -5.93
CA ASP A 29 0.79 -15.16 -7.26
C ASP A 29 0.49 -14.06 -8.29
N GLY A 30 1.51 -13.67 -9.04
CA GLY A 30 1.43 -12.55 -9.99
C GLY A 30 0.80 -12.88 -11.34
N THR A 31 0.56 -14.16 -11.62
CA THR A 31 0.18 -14.66 -12.95
C THR A 31 -1.15 -15.36 -12.89
N GLN A 32 -2.23 -14.61 -13.13
CA GLN A 32 -3.53 -15.17 -13.49
C GLN A 32 -4.04 -14.50 -14.76
N ALA A 33 -4.75 -15.27 -15.59
CA ALA A 33 -5.39 -14.75 -16.78
C ALA A 33 -6.49 -13.74 -16.39
N GLY A 34 -6.53 -12.59 -17.06
CA GLY A 34 -7.58 -11.57 -16.85
C GLY A 34 -7.29 -10.54 -15.76
N LEU A 35 -6.18 -10.65 -15.00
CA LEU A 35 -5.74 -9.57 -14.11
C LEU A 35 -5.25 -8.37 -14.92
N ASP A 36 -5.55 -7.17 -14.45
CA ASP A 36 -4.97 -5.97 -15.01
C ASP A 36 -3.46 -5.90 -14.74
N ALA A 37 -2.73 -5.19 -15.59
CA ALA A 37 -1.28 -5.15 -15.56
C ALA A 37 -0.70 -4.56 -14.26
N LEU A 38 -1.41 -3.63 -13.62
CA LEU A 38 -0.96 -3.00 -12.38
C LEU A 38 -1.05 -4.00 -11.23
N THR A 39 -2.18 -4.69 -11.09
CA THR A 39 -2.39 -5.71 -10.06
C THR A 39 -1.43 -6.88 -10.22
N SER A 40 -1.25 -7.36 -11.46
CA SER A 40 -0.27 -8.42 -11.77
C SER A 40 1.16 -8.02 -11.39
N SER A 41 1.59 -6.80 -11.78
CA SER A 41 2.91 -6.29 -11.42
C SER A 41 3.09 -6.12 -9.91
N LEU A 42 2.07 -5.59 -9.23
CA LEU A 42 2.07 -5.38 -7.78
C LEU A 42 2.24 -6.71 -7.04
N ARG A 43 1.41 -7.71 -7.34
CA ARG A 43 1.47 -9.03 -6.71
C ARG A 43 2.81 -9.72 -6.94
N THR A 44 3.30 -9.72 -8.19
CA THR A 44 4.61 -10.29 -8.55
C THR A 44 5.73 -9.67 -7.72
N ARG A 45 5.71 -8.34 -7.55
CA ARG A 45 6.78 -7.61 -6.85
C ARG A 45 6.65 -7.64 -5.33
N LEU A 46 5.44 -7.78 -4.80
CA LEU A 46 5.23 -7.97 -3.36
C LEU A 46 5.72 -9.34 -2.89
N GLY A 47 5.47 -10.40 -3.68
CA GLY A 47 5.90 -11.76 -3.35
C GLY A 47 5.25 -12.28 -2.07
N GLU A 48 6.00 -12.30 -0.97
CA GLU A 48 5.49 -12.72 0.35
C GLU A 48 5.40 -11.53 1.32
N ARG A 49 4.30 -11.47 2.07
CA ARG A 49 4.12 -10.55 3.19
C ARG A 49 3.89 -11.30 4.49
N ILE A 50 4.54 -10.83 5.55
CA ILE A 50 4.31 -11.28 6.92
C ILE A 50 3.33 -10.32 7.57
N LEU A 51 2.22 -10.86 8.05
CA LEU A 51 1.14 -10.13 8.68
C LEU A 51 0.97 -10.64 10.10
N PRO A 52 1.29 -9.84 11.13
CA PRO A 52 0.96 -10.18 12.52
C PRO A 52 -0.55 -10.03 12.74
N VAL A 53 -1.15 -10.94 13.50
CA VAL A 53 -2.60 -10.96 13.77
C VAL A 53 -3.10 -9.64 14.39
N GLU A 54 -2.23 -8.93 15.11
CA GLU A 54 -2.49 -7.60 15.70
C GLU A 54 -2.80 -6.51 14.65
N ALA A 55 -2.44 -6.76 13.39
CA ALA A 55 -2.77 -5.88 12.27
C ALA A 55 -4.21 -6.06 11.78
N LEU A 56 -4.87 -7.16 12.13
CA LEU A 56 -6.24 -7.43 11.73
C LEU A 56 -7.23 -6.73 12.66
N ASN A 57 -8.21 -6.08 12.05
CA ASN A 57 -9.43 -5.64 12.70
C ASN A 57 -10.46 -6.78 12.72
N ALA A 58 -10.56 -7.50 11.60
CA ALA A 58 -11.50 -8.61 11.44
C ALA A 58 -11.03 -9.60 10.37
N VAL A 59 -11.70 -10.75 10.32
CA VAL A 59 -11.64 -11.71 9.22
C VAL A 59 -13.07 -12.10 8.84
N GLU A 60 -13.38 -11.96 7.56
CA GLU A 60 -14.67 -12.23 6.97
C GLU A 60 -14.57 -13.45 6.07
N VAL A 61 -15.59 -14.31 6.12
CA VAL A 61 -15.73 -15.46 5.23
C VAL A 61 -17.11 -15.38 4.62
N SER A 62 -17.17 -15.61 3.31
CA SER A 62 -18.41 -15.63 2.53
C SER A 62 -18.29 -16.67 1.42
N GLU A 63 -19.37 -16.85 0.64
CA GLU A 63 -19.31 -17.68 -0.57
C GLU A 63 -18.27 -17.18 -1.58
N ALA A 64 -17.93 -15.89 -1.55
CA ALA A 64 -16.91 -15.32 -2.43
C ALA A 64 -15.48 -15.70 -2.00
N GLY A 65 -15.25 -15.96 -0.71
CA GLY A 65 -13.96 -16.40 -0.17
C GLY A 65 -13.64 -15.82 1.21
N LEU A 66 -12.34 -15.66 1.49
CA LEU A 66 -11.83 -15.14 2.77
C LEU A 66 -11.25 -13.74 2.57
N LYS A 67 -11.68 -12.80 3.41
CA LYS A 67 -11.18 -11.42 3.43
C LYS A 67 -10.56 -11.06 4.77
N LEU A 68 -9.33 -10.59 4.75
CA LEU A 68 -8.62 -10.06 5.90
C LEU A 68 -8.84 -8.55 5.96
N ILE A 69 -9.48 -8.07 7.04
CA ILE A 69 -9.73 -6.65 7.25
C ILE A 69 -8.66 -6.12 8.17
N LEU A 70 -7.73 -5.32 7.62
CA LEU A 70 -6.70 -4.69 8.45
C LEU A 70 -7.27 -3.52 9.24
N ARG A 71 -6.60 -3.19 10.34
CA ARG A 71 -6.80 -1.93 11.06
C ARG A 71 -6.21 -0.77 10.26
N ASP A 72 -6.89 0.37 10.24
CA ASP A 72 -6.35 1.58 9.65
C ASP A 72 -5.01 1.94 10.30
N GLY A 73 -4.01 2.31 9.50
CA GLY A 73 -2.66 2.60 10.00
C GLY A 73 -1.80 1.37 10.30
N ALA A 74 -2.27 0.14 10.05
CA ALA A 74 -1.46 -1.06 10.24
C ALA A 74 -0.53 -1.35 9.05
N ASP A 75 -0.96 -1.05 7.83
CA ASP A 75 -0.18 -1.23 6.60
C ASP A 75 0.01 0.10 5.85
N PRO A 76 1.27 0.55 5.66
CA PRO A 76 1.53 1.75 4.88
C PRO A 76 1.09 1.60 3.42
N LEU A 77 1.11 0.39 2.86
CA LEU A 77 0.68 0.18 1.47
C LEU A 77 -0.83 0.44 1.32
N GLN A 78 -1.66 -0.19 2.16
CA GLN A 78 -3.11 0.06 2.19
C GLN A 78 -3.44 1.54 2.46
N SER A 79 -2.65 2.20 3.32
CA SER A 79 -2.89 3.61 3.66
C SER A 79 -2.65 4.53 2.46
N VAL A 80 -1.62 4.26 1.64
CA VAL A 80 -1.38 5.03 0.41
C VAL A 80 -2.46 4.78 -0.65
N THR A 81 -2.94 3.54 -0.76
CA THR A 81 -3.93 3.20 -1.78
C THR A 81 -5.34 3.64 -1.42
N GLY A 82 -5.59 4.06 -0.18
CA GLY A 82 -6.92 4.48 0.28
C GLY A 82 -7.99 3.41 0.12
N GLY A 83 -7.62 2.13 0.12
CA GLY A 83 -8.54 1.01 -0.07
C GLY A 83 -9.11 0.88 -1.49
N GLN A 84 -8.44 1.43 -2.51
CA GLN A 84 -8.86 1.25 -3.90
C GLN A 84 -8.96 -0.25 -4.28
N VAL A 85 -10.18 -0.66 -4.68
CA VAL A 85 -10.60 -2.04 -5.04
C VAL A 85 -9.71 -2.71 -6.10
N VAL A 86 -9.04 -1.91 -6.94
CA VAL A 86 -8.12 -2.45 -7.96
C VAL A 86 -7.00 -3.28 -7.33
N MET A 87 -6.68 -3.09 -6.04
CA MET A 87 -5.59 -3.78 -5.36
C MET A 87 -6.04 -4.47 -4.06
N ASP A 88 -7.10 -5.28 -4.13
CA ASP A 88 -7.57 -6.10 -3.00
C ASP A 88 -6.54 -7.17 -2.61
N LEU A 89 -5.44 -6.74 -1.97
CA LEU A 89 -4.31 -7.57 -1.51
C LEU A 89 -4.64 -8.46 -0.32
N TYR A 90 -5.82 -8.28 0.26
CA TYR A 90 -6.26 -8.97 1.47
C TYR A 90 -7.57 -9.71 1.24
N ASP A 91 -7.97 -9.88 -0.02
CA ASP A 91 -9.14 -10.63 -0.46
C ASP A 91 -8.70 -11.88 -1.22
N PHE A 92 -9.13 -13.04 -0.74
CA PHE A 92 -8.74 -14.38 -1.19
C PHE A 92 -9.98 -15.15 -1.63
N PRO A 93 -10.41 -14.99 -2.90
CA PRO A 93 -11.56 -15.67 -3.44
C PRO A 93 -11.28 -17.12 -3.85
N GLU A 94 -12.33 -17.88 -4.15
CA GLU A 94 -12.24 -19.27 -4.64
C GLU A 94 -11.42 -20.21 -3.73
N VAL A 95 -11.60 -20.05 -2.42
CA VAL A 95 -10.97 -20.86 -1.39
C VAL A 95 -11.86 -22.04 -0.96
N ASP A 96 -11.30 -23.05 -0.31
CA ASP A 96 -12.08 -24.09 0.37
C ASP A 96 -12.88 -23.45 1.54
N PRO A 97 -14.23 -23.46 1.51
CA PRO A 97 -15.03 -22.77 2.52
C PRO A 97 -14.89 -23.36 3.93
N ALA A 98 -14.72 -24.69 4.05
CA ALA A 98 -14.60 -25.34 5.35
C ALA A 98 -13.26 -24.98 6.01
N LEU A 99 -12.19 -24.95 5.21
CA LEU A 99 -10.86 -24.54 5.68
C LEU A 99 -10.80 -23.03 5.96
N ALA A 100 -11.40 -22.20 5.12
CA ALA A 100 -11.50 -20.76 5.35
C ALA A 100 -12.21 -20.44 6.67
N GLU A 101 -13.35 -21.08 6.94
CA GLU A 101 -14.06 -20.92 8.20
C GLU A 101 -13.27 -21.43 9.41
N GLN A 102 -12.51 -22.52 9.27
CA GLN A 102 -11.63 -22.98 10.33
C GLN A 102 -10.53 -21.97 10.65
N ILE A 103 -9.80 -21.50 9.64
CA ILE A 103 -8.73 -20.51 9.80
C ILE A 103 -9.29 -19.20 10.38
N ALA A 104 -10.44 -18.75 9.88
CA ALA A 104 -11.10 -17.54 10.38
C ALA A 104 -11.51 -17.68 11.85
N ARG A 105 -12.05 -18.83 12.28
CA ARG A 105 -12.34 -19.10 13.70
C ARG A 105 -11.07 -19.03 14.57
N ASP A 106 -9.97 -19.61 14.12
CA ASP A 106 -8.71 -19.60 14.86
C ASP A 106 -8.12 -18.18 14.98
N ILE A 107 -8.19 -17.39 13.90
CA ILE A 107 -7.80 -15.97 13.91
C ILE A 107 -8.68 -15.19 14.88
N ARG A 108 -10.01 -15.31 14.79
CA ARG A 108 -10.96 -14.62 15.70
C ARG A 108 -10.69 -14.97 17.16
N SER A 109 -10.45 -16.25 17.46
CA SER A 109 -10.08 -16.68 18.82
C SER A 109 -8.76 -16.06 19.27
N THR A 110 -7.78 -15.91 18.36
CA THR A 110 -6.48 -15.33 18.67
C THR A 110 -6.56 -13.81 18.90
N LEU A 111 -7.38 -13.09 18.11
CA LEU A 111 -7.64 -11.67 18.33
C LEU A 111 -8.18 -11.41 19.74
N VAL A 112 -9.17 -12.20 20.19
CA VAL A 112 -9.71 -12.13 21.56
C VAL A 112 -8.65 -12.49 22.59
N ARG A 113 -7.90 -13.57 22.38
CA ARG A 113 -6.87 -14.05 23.31
C ARG A 113 -5.75 -13.03 23.53
N ARG A 114 -5.40 -12.28 22.49
CA ARG A 114 -4.32 -11.28 22.51
C ARG A 114 -4.82 -9.87 22.82
N ASP A 115 -6.11 -9.71 23.11
CA ASP A 115 -6.75 -8.41 23.38
C ASP A 115 -6.44 -7.39 22.28
N VAL A 116 -6.55 -7.81 21.01
CA VAL A 116 -6.26 -6.94 19.87
C VAL A 116 -7.38 -5.90 19.74
N PRO A 117 -7.08 -4.59 19.79
CA PRO A 117 -8.10 -3.56 19.67
C PRO A 117 -8.71 -3.51 18.26
N ALA A 118 -10.02 -3.35 18.17
CA ALA A 118 -10.74 -3.09 16.92
C ALA A 118 -10.67 -1.60 16.46
N THR A 119 -9.66 -0.86 16.94
CA THR A 119 -9.43 0.55 16.62
C THR A 119 -8.30 0.70 15.62
N THR A 120 -8.06 1.93 15.13
CA THR A 120 -6.88 2.26 14.35
C THR A 120 -5.58 1.81 15.05
N SER A 121 -4.57 1.47 14.26
CA SER A 121 -3.24 1.15 14.77
C SER A 121 -2.46 2.43 15.02
N ALA A 122 -1.81 2.52 16.19
CA ALA A 122 -0.95 3.66 16.54
C ALA A 122 0.40 3.64 15.82
N ARG A 123 0.75 2.51 15.17
CA ARG A 123 2.02 2.31 14.45
C ARG A 123 1.84 1.35 13.29
N TRP A 124 2.76 1.38 12.33
CA TRP A 124 2.82 0.37 11.28
C TRP A 124 3.15 -1.01 11.88
N LEU A 125 2.38 -2.01 11.48
CA LEU A 125 2.56 -3.40 11.88
C LEU A 125 3.08 -4.26 10.72
N LEU A 126 2.81 -3.85 9.48
CA LEU A 126 3.40 -4.45 8.30
C LEU A 126 4.58 -3.61 7.81
N ALA A 127 5.63 -4.30 7.38
CA ALA A 127 6.75 -3.65 6.71
C ALA A 127 6.28 -3.06 5.35
N PRO A 128 6.73 -1.85 4.98
CA PRO A 128 6.52 -1.35 3.63
C PRO A 128 7.32 -2.22 2.64
N PRO A 129 6.88 -2.31 1.39
CA PRO A 129 7.65 -2.97 0.35
C PRO A 129 9.01 -2.27 0.16
N VAL A 130 10.01 -3.03 -0.29
CA VAL A 130 11.33 -2.49 -0.59
C VAL A 130 11.21 -1.49 -1.74
N ALA A 131 11.63 -0.26 -1.50
CA ALA A 131 11.61 0.83 -2.47
C ALA A 131 12.91 1.61 -2.42
N PRO A 132 13.41 2.16 -3.54
CA PRO A 132 14.60 3.01 -3.54
C PRO A 132 14.36 4.35 -2.84
N ASP A 133 15.43 5.03 -2.43
CA ASP A 133 15.36 6.41 -1.90
C ASP A 133 15.16 7.47 -3.00
N ARG A 134 15.18 7.05 -4.27
CA ARG A 134 15.00 7.91 -5.44
C ARG A 134 13.96 7.32 -6.38
N LEU A 135 13.03 8.15 -6.84
CA LEU A 135 11.98 7.77 -7.78
C LEU A 135 11.95 8.77 -8.94
N THR A 136 12.19 8.29 -10.16
CA THR A 136 12.16 9.12 -11.36
C THR A 136 10.77 9.07 -11.99
N GLY A 137 10.03 10.17 -11.92
CA GLY A 137 8.78 10.34 -12.66
C GLY A 137 8.99 11.07 -13.98
N ARG A 138 7.90 11.54 -14.57
CA ARG A 138 7.91 12.16 -15.90
C ARG A 138 8.38 13.61 -15.90
N ASP A 139 8.05 14.35 -14.85
CA ASP A 139 8.33 15.77 -14.74
C ASP A 139 9.19 16.14 -13.52
N ALA A 140 9.46 15.21 -12.62
CA ALA A 140 10.42 15.38 -11.55
C ALA A 140 11.17 14.08 -11.26
N THR A 141 12.25 14.19 -10.48
CA THR A 141 12.83 13.08 -9.74
C THR A 141 12.67 13.37 -8.25
N LEU A 142 12.07 12.44 -7.51
CA LEU A 142 12.01 12.50 -6.07
C LEU A 142 13.23 11.86 -5.46
N SER A 143 13.75 12.43 -4.38
CA SER A 143 14.78 11.81 -3.56
C SER A 143 14.56 12.09 -2.09
N VAL A 144 14.75 11.08 -1.25
CA VAL A 144 14.73 11.21 0.21
C VAL A 144 16.14 11.08 0.74
N ALA A 145 16.66 12.16 1.33
CA ALA A 145 17.99 12.18 1.93
C ALA A 145 18.02 13.20 3.07
N ASN A 146 18.82 12.92 4.11
CA ASN A 146 19.06 13.84 5.23
C ASN A 146 17.78 14.39 5.88
N GLY A 147 16.76 13.53 6.06
CA GLY A 147 15.48 13.91 6.65
C GLY A 147 14.61 14.85 5.78
N ARG A 148 14.87 14.91 4.46
CA ARG A 148 14.11 15.75 3.52
C ARG A 148 13.67 14.96 2.29
N LEU A 149 12.50 15.32 1.75
CA LEU A 149 12.07 14.96 0.41
C LEU A 149 12.40 16.10 -0.55
N THR A 150 13.00 15.78 -1.68
CA THR A 150 13.38 16.73 -2.72
C THR A 150 12.74 16.37 -4.05
N PHE A 151 12.09 17.35 -4.67
CA PHE A 151 11.60 17.34 -6.04
C PHE A 151 12.63 18.05 -6.92
N ASP A 152 13.32 17.30 -7.78
CA ASP A 152 14.19 17.84 -8.83
C ASP A 152 13.41 17.89 -10.15
N TYR A 153 12.91 19.06 -10.53
CA TYR A 153 12.01 19.21 -11.68
C TYR A 153 12.76 19.13 -13.01
N LYS A 154 12.34 18.20 -13.87
CA LYS A 154 12.91 18.02 -15.20
C LYS A 154 12.62 19.23 -16.09
N ARG A 155 13.38 19.39 -17.18
CA ARG A 155 13.12 20.41 -18.21
C ARG A 155 11.69 20.38 -18.74
N SER A 156 11.10 19.19 -18.85
CA SER A 156 9.72 18.94 -19.26
C SER A 156 8.64 19.45 -18.30
N ALA A 157 8.97 19.77 -17.04
CA ALA A 157 7.99 20.25 -16.08
C ALA A 157 7.52 21.67 -16.42
N GLY A 158 6.20 21.90 -16.29
CA GLY A 158 5.59 23.20 -16.58
C GLY A 158 6.10 24.31 -15.65
N ARG A 159 6.03 25.57 -16.12
CA ARG A 159 6.50 26.75 -15.36
C ARG A 159 5.89 26.85 -13.96
N ARG A 160 4.61 26.45 -13.80
CA ARG A 160 3.91 26.47 -12.49
C ARG A 160 4.56 25.52 -11.47
N LYS A 161 5.03 24.34 -11.87
CA LYS A 161 5.76 23.44 -10.97
C LYS A 161 7.07 24.04 -10.49
N LYS A 162 7.77 24.73 -11.41
CA LYS A 162 9.07 25.37 -11.14
C LYS A 162 8.95 26.74 -10.48
N ALA A 163 7.76 27.14 -10.03
CA ALA A 163 7.56 28.43 -9.36
C ALA A 163 8.38 28.54 -8.07
N LEU A 164 8.68 27.41 -7.43
CA LEU A 164 9.51 27.32 -6.22
C LEU A 164 10.99 27.04 -6.52
N GLY A 165 11.40 27.11 -7.79
CA GLY A 165 12.76 26.82 -8.25
C GLY A 165 12.84 25.57 -9.14
N ALA A 166 14.04 25.32 -9.66
CA ALA A 166 14.33 24.09 -10.41
C ALA A 166 14.30 22.84 -9.50
N GLN A 167 14.59 23.04 -8.22
CA GLN A 167 14.49 22.05 -7.16
C GLN A 167 13.66 22.63 -6.02
N TRP A 168 12.80 21.82 -5.43
CA TRP A 168 12.03 22.16 -4.23
C TRP A 168 12.16 21.05 -3.19
N SER A 169 12.46 21.39 -1.94
CA SER A 169 12.73 20.41 -0.88
C SER A 169 11.96 20.74 0.40
N VAL A 170 11.38 19.72 1.01
CA VAL A 170 10.57 19.81 2.25
C VAL A 170 11.12 18.87 3.33
N PRO A 171 11.19 19.28 4.60
CA PRO A 171 11.49 18.35 5.70
C PRO A 171 10.46 17.21 5.76
N LEU A 172 10.90 16.00 6.04
CA LEU A 172 9.96 14.86 6.19
C LEU A 172 8.96 15.10 7.33
N VAL A 173 9.39 15.76 8.40
CA VAL A 173 8.54 16.11 9.55
C VAL A 173 7.41 17.09 9.23
N ASP A 174 7.52 17.82 8.12
CA ASP A 174 6.49 18.77 7.67
C ASP A 174 5.48 18.12 6.71
N ILE A 175 5.74 16.89 6.27
CA ILE A 175 4.84 16.14 5.40
C ILE A 175 3.81 15.45 6.28
N ILE A 176 2.55 15.79 6.08
CA ILE A 176 1.44 15.20 6.83
C ILE A 176 0.86 14.00 6.13
N ASP A 177 0.92 13.93 4.80
CA ASP A 177 0.32 12.83 4.03
C ASP A 177 0.95 12.65 2.64
N VAL A 178 0.76 11.46 2.07
CA VAL A 178 1.23 11.09 0.74
C VAL A 178 0.09 10.43 -0.02
N GLU A 179 -0.30 11.04 -1.13
CA GLU A 179 -1.31 10.54 -2.04
C GLU A 179 -0.63 9.91 -3.26
N TRP A 180 -1.16 8.78 -3.70
CA TRP A 180 -0.79 8.12 -4.93
C TRP A 180 -2.05 7.82 -5.73
N SER A 181 -1.96 7.98 -7.04
CA SER A 181 -3.03 7.60 -7.97
C SER A 181 -2.40 6.93 -9.18
N PRO A 182 -2.88 5.74 -9.60
CA PRO A 182 -2.33 5.04 -10.74
C PRO A 182 -2.77 5.67 -12.05
N THR A 183 -2.05 5.36 -13.13
CA THR A 183 -2.48 5.67 -14.50
C THR A 183 -3.60 4.70 -14.91
N PRO A 184 -4.86 5.15 -15.13
CA PRO A 184 -5.95 4.26 -15.50
C PRO A 184 -5.91 3.97 -17.01
N GLY A 185 -5.47 2.77 -17.37
CA GLY A 185 -5.44 2.32 -18.78
C GLY A 185 -4.56 3.20 -19.70
N ARG A 186 -4.53 2.85 -20.99
CA ARG A 186 -3.63 3.48 -21.98
C ARG A 186 -3.96 4.95 -22.30
N PHE A 187 -5.23 5.34 -22.16
CA PHE A 187 -5.72 6.67 -22.55
C PHE A 187 -6.19 7.53 -21.36
N GLY A 188 -6.01 7.05 -20.12
CA GLY A 188 -6.43 7.77 -18.93
C GLY A 188 -5.55 8.96 -18.59
N ALA A 189 -6.00 9.73 -17.58
CA ALA A 189 -5.17 10.74 -16.95
C ALA A 189 -3.92 10.09 -16.35
N ARG A 190 -2.76 10.75 -16.42
CA ARG A 190 -1.55 10.17 -15.84
C ARG A 190 -1.67 10.04 -14.33
N GLY A 191 -1.17 8.92 -13.82
CA GLY A 191 -0.96 8.73 -12.39
C GLY A 191 0.01 9.76 -11.83
N PHE A 192 -0.05 9.93 -10.52
CA PHE A 192 0.77 10.90 -9.80
C PHE A 192 1.09 10.43 -8.39
N LEU A 193 2.17 10.96 -7.85
CA LEU A 193 2.47 10.96 -6.41
C LEU A 193 2.45 12.41 -5.95
N ARG A 194 1.75 12.69 -4.86
CA ARG A 194 1.56 14.03 -4.33
C ARG A 194 1.69 14.04 -2.82
N ILE A 195 2.38 15.04 -2.27
CA ILE A 195 2.50 15.19 -0.82
C ILE A 195 1.55 16.28 -0.32
N ALA A 196 1.19 16.19 0.96
CA ALA A 196 0.54 17.26 1.70
C ALA A 196 1.41 17.67 2.88
N THR A 197 1.29 18.94 3.26
CA THR A 197 1.89 19.59 4.43
C THR A 197 0.81 20.43 5.12
N ALA A 198 1.07 20.95 6.32
CA ALA A 198 0.15 21.86 6.99
C ALA A 198 -0.16 23.15 6.18
N GLY A 199 0.73 23.53 5.26
CA GLY A 199 0.53 24.68 4.36
C GLY A 199 -0.10 24.30 3.01
N THR A 200 -0.58 23.07 2.84
CA THR A 200 -1.24 22.65 1.59
C THR A 200 -2.59 23.36 1.46
N PRO A 201 -2.85 24.05 0.32
CA PRO A 201 -4.15 24.69 0.09
C PRO A 201 -5.29 23.68 0.00
N ASP A 202 -6.48 24.07 0.46
CA ASP A 202 -7.70 23.25 0.34
C ASP A 202 -8.02 22.92 -1.12
N GLU A 203 -7.98 23.92 -1.99
CA GLU A 203 -8.10 23.74 -3.43
C GLU A 203 -6.72 23.60 -4.09
N ARG A 204 -6.39 22.37 -4.49
CA ARG A 204 -5.11 22.06 -5.12
C ARG A 204 -5.19 22.14 -6.64
N PRO A 205 -4.16 22.68 -7.31
CA PRO A 205 -4.09 22.61 -8.77
C PRO A 205 -4.01 21.15 -9.25
N LYS A 206 -4.37 20.91 -10.51
CA LYS A 206 -4.19 19.59 -11.15
C LYS A 206 -2.74 19.11 -10.97
N PRO A 207 -2.47 17.80 -10.79
CA PRO A 207 -1.13 17.26 -10.50
C PRO A 207 -0.03 17.69 -11.48
N LYS A 208 -0.36 17.95 -12.75
CA LYS A 208 0.59 18.48 -13.76
C LYS A 208 1.09 19.91 -13.48
N HIS A 209 0.39 20.64 -12.62
CA HIS A 209 0.63 22.04 -12.27
C HIS A 209 0.99 22.25 -10.81
N ASP A 210 0.81 21.22 -9.96
CA ASP A 210 1.12 21.26 -8.53
C ASP A 210 2.63 21.03 -8.29
N PRO A 211 3.35 21.99 -7.68
CA PRO A 211 4.74 21.78 -7.27
C PRO A 211 4.90 20.58 -6.33
N ALA A 212 3.91 20.32 -5.47
CA ALA A 212 3.92 19.22 -4.51
C ALA A 212 3.51 17.86 -5.11
N ALA A 213 3.43 17.77 -6.43
CA ALA A 213 3.15 16.54 -7.15
C ALA A 213 4.24 16.20 -8.17
N MET A 214 4.36 14.92 -8.45
CA MET A 214 5.13 14.37 -9.56
C MET A 214 4.21 13.48 -10.40
N LEU A 215 4.27 13.63 -11.72
CA LEU A 215 3.58 12.70 -12.62
C LEU A 215 4.38 11.40 -12.74
N ILE A 216 3.68 10.28 -12.66
CA ILE A 216 4.28 8.95 -12.78
C ILE A 216 4.74 8.71 -14.23
N GLU A 217 5.88 8.07 -14.38
CA GLU A 217 6.39 7.60 -15.68
C GLU A 217 5.60 6.35 -16.11
N ALA A 218 5.39 6.14 -17.41
CA ALA A 218 4.59 5.01 -17.87
C ALA A 218 5.18 3.67 -17.37
N GLY A 219 4.37 2.86 -16.69
CA GLY A 219 4.79 1.57 -16.13
C GLY A 219 5.48 1.65 -14.76
N ALA A 220 5.67 2.85 -14.20
CA ALA A 220 6.30 3.05 -12.90
C ALA A 220 5.30 3.18 -11.74
N ASP A 221 4.02 2.82 -11.94
CA ASP A 221 2.97 2.97 -10.93
C ASP A 221 3.27 2.17 -9.65
N VAL A 222 3.77 0.94 -9.77
CA VAL A 222 4.17 0.12 -8.60
C VAL A 222 5.41 0.68 -7.90
N ASP A 223 6.38 1.23 -8.64
CA ASP A 223 7.54 1.91 -8.04
C ASP A 223 7.11 3.13 -7.24
N ALA A 224 6.18 3.92 -7.80
CA ALA A 224 5.64 5.09 -7.13
C ALA A 224 4.84 4.71 -5.87
N LEU A 225 4.05 3.64 -5.95
CA LEU A 225 3.31 3.12 -4.80
C LEU A 225 4.25 2.64 -3.69
N PHE A 226 5.28 1.86 -4.04
CA PHE A 226 6.25 1.35 -3.07
C PHE A 226 7.05 2.49 -2.43
N PHE A 227 7.46 3.49 -3.23
CA PHE A 227 8.12 4.69 -2.73
C PHE A 227 7.21 5.46 -1.77
N ALA A 228 5.94 5.65 -2.11
CA ALA A 228 4.97 6.33 -1.26
C ALA A 228 4.75 5.59 0.07
N ALA A 229 4.61 4.26 0.04
CA ALA A 229 4.45 3.45 1.24
C ALA A 229 5.70 3.54 2.16
N ARG A 230 6.90 3.48 1.58
CA ARG A 230 8.15 3.69 2.33
C ARG A 230 8.29 5.13 2.86
N LEU A 231 7.76 6.12 2.14
CA LEU A 231 7.75 7.51 2.59
C LEU A 231 6.81 7.69 3.79
N LEU A 232 5.62 7.08 3.78
CA LEU A 232 4.68 7.11 4.91
C LEU A 232 5.34 6.64 6.21
N THR A 233 6.11 5.55 6.18
CA THR A 233 6.79 5.04 7.39
C THR A 233 7.93 5.94 7.88
N ARG A 234 8.37 6.92 7.09
CA ARG A 234 9.38 7.90 7.51
C ARG A 234 8.79 9.20 8.07
N ILE A 235 7.58 9.55 7.63
CA ILE A 235 6.88 10.75 8.09
C ILE A 235 5.98 10.46 9.29
N ARG A 236 5.57 9.19 9.47
CA ARG A 236 4.84 8.65 10.62
C ARG A 236 5.55 7.38 11.12
N PRO A 237 6.71 7.47 11.78
CA PRO A 237 7.49 6.30 12.20
C PRO A 237 6.78 5.43 13.25
#